data_AF-W8YJS6-F1
#
_entry.id   AF-W8YJS6-F1
#
_cell.length_a   1.000
_cell.length_b   1.000
_cell.length_c   1.000
_cell.angle_alpha   90.00
_cell.angle_beta   90.00
_cell.angle_gamma   90.00
#
_symmetry.space_group_name_H-M   'P 1'
#
loop_
_entity.id
_entity.type
_entity.pdbx_description
1 polymer ?
#
loop_
_entity_poly.entity_id
_entity_poly.type
_entity_poly.pdbx_seq_one_letter_code
_entity_poly.pdbx_strand_id
1 'polypeptide(L)'
;MKLGTYSNLIASVVLGASFIGGCLIVASSKEDASPAIVQPAVSSPAGYESPWDKPLLTIDAAAGYLGIPQGQLEKILSAERALRMNSGVTNALPYIVVEGRIYISKAALDNWVLEASMAGRTYVNGKIVN
;
A
#
# COMPACT_ATOMS: atom_id res chain seq x y z
N MET A 1 21.61 13.90 -53.07
CA MET A 1 20.95 13.11 -52.01
C MET A 1 21.53 13.49 -50.66
N LYS A 2 20.89 14.36 -49.86
CA LYS A 2 21.27 14.65 -48.46
C LYS A 2 20.17 15.44 -47.72
N LEU A 3 18.91 15.02 -47.87
CA LEU A 3 17.77 15.66 -47.17
C LEU A 3 17.27 14.83 -45.98
N GLY A 4 17.48 13.51 -45.99
CA GLY A 4 17.03 12.61 -44.92
C GLY A 4 17.80 12.73 -43.59
N THR A 5 19.04 13.22 -43.62
CA THR A 5 19.88 13.28 -42.42
C THR A 5 19.44 14.38 -41.44
N TYR A 6 18.91 15.49 -41.95
CA TYR A 6 18.42 16.60 -41.12
C TYR A 6 17.11 16.26 -40.40
N SER A 7 16.26 15.43 -41.02
CA SER A 7 14.98 15.02 -40.45
C SER A 7 15.15 14.16 -39.19
N ASN A 8 16.18 13.30 -39.17
CA ASN A 8 16.51 12.47 -38.00
C ASN A 8 17.11 13.30 -36.85
N LEU A 9 17.88 14.35 -37.17
CA LEU A 9 18.45 15.25 -36.16
C LEU A 9 17.34 16.03 -35.44
N ILE A 10 16.36 16.54 -36.19
CA ILE A 10 15.23 17.28 -35.62
C ILE A 10 14.36 16.35 -34.76
N ALA A 11 14.08 15.13 -35.23
CA ALA A 11 13.29 14.16 -34.48
C ALA A 11 13.93 13.78 -33.13
N SER A 12 15.26 13.58 -33.11
CA SER A 12 16.00 13.25 -31.88
C SER A 12 15.97 14.39 -30.85
N VAL A 13 16.09 15.64 -31.31
CA VAL A 13 16.00 16.83 -30.44
C VAL A 13 14.62 16.97 -29.81
N VAL A 14 13.55 16.74 -30.57
CA VAL A 14 12.17 16.83 -30.06
C VAL A 14 11.86 15.72 -29.05
N LEU A 15 12.33 14.49 -29.29
CA LEU A 15 12.22 13.37 -28.35
C LEU A 15 13.00 13.64 -27.05
N GLY A 16 14.23 14.16 -27.15
CA GLY A 16 15.05 14.52 -25.99
C GLY A 16 14.41 15.60 -25.12
N ALA A 17 13.90 16.68 -25.73
CA ALA A 17 13.24 17.77 -25.00
C ALA A 17 11.95 17.30 -24.30
N SER A 18 11.17 16.43 -24.95
CA SER A 18 9.94 15.88 -24.37
C SER A 18 10.23 14.93 -23.20
N PHE A 19 11.31 14.15 -23.29
CA PHE A 19 11.71 13.23 -22.22
C PHE A 19 12.17 13.96 -20.96
N ILE A 20 12.96 15.04 -21.12
CA ILE A 20 13.40 15.88 -20.00
C ILE A 20 12.21 16.59 -19.35
N GLY A 21 11.29 17.14 -20.14
CA GLY A 21 10.06 17.77 -19.61
C GLY A 21 9.14 16.78 -18.88
N GLY A 22 8.95 15.59 -19.43
CA GLY A 22 8.13 14.53 -18.82
C GLY A 22 8.73 14.01 -17.50
N CYS A 23 10.05 13.82 -17.44
CA CYS A 23 10.74 13.45 -16.21
C CYS A 23 10.64 14.54 -15.14
N LEU A 24 10.66 15.83 -15.53
CA LEU A 24 10.54 16.94 -14.59
C LEU A 24 9.14 17.01 -13.97
N ILE A 25 8.07 16.84 -14.75
CA ILE A 25 6.68 16.80 -14.26
C ILE A 25 6.44 15.61 -13.33
N VAL A 26 6.98 14.43 -13.65
CA VAL A 26 6.92 13.24 -12.77
C VAL A 26 7.72 13.43 -11.49
N ALA A 27 8.86 14.15 -11.53
CA ALA A 27 9.66 14.44 -10.35
C ALA A 27 9.01 15.51 -9.45
N SER A 28 8.41 16.55 -10.02
CA SER A 28 7.71 17.61 -9.27
C SER A 28 6.34 17.18 -8.72
N SER A 29 5.77 16.08 -9.21
CA SER A 29 4.59 15.46 -8.60
C SER A 29 4.91 14.68 -7.31
N LYS A 30 6.16 14.74 -6.84
CA LYS A 30 6.70 13.96 -5.72
C LYS A 30 7.15 14.83 -4.55
N GLU A 31 6.57 16.02 -4.42
CA GLU A 31 6.75 16.92 -3.27
C GLU A 31 5.41 17.19 -2.60
N ASP A 32 4.76 16.12 -2.12
CA ASP A 32 3.83 16.13 -0.97
C ASP A 32 3.34 14.69 -0.69
N ALA A 33 4.26 13.76 -0.44
CA ALA A 33 3.96 12.51 0.23
C ALA A 33 5.23 11.80 0.70
N SER A 34 5.30 11.52 1.99
CA SER A 34 6.21 10.55 2.61
C SER A 34 6.33 9.24 1.80
N PRO A 35 7.47 8.52 1.91
CA PRO A 35 8.00 7.68 0.83
C PRO A 35 7.15 6.44 0.58
N ALA A 36 6.28 6.51 -0.43
CA ALA A 36 5.67 5.33 -1.01
C ALA A 36 6.76 4.54 -1.77
N ILE A 37 7.23 3.48 -1.12
CA ILE A 37 8.09 2.45 -1.70
C ILE A 37 7.45 1.97 -3.00
N VAL A 38 8.12 2.23 -4.13
CA VAL A 38 7.78 1.73 -5.46
C VAL A 38 7.49 0.23 -5.36
N GLN A 39 6.22 -0.14 -5.50
CA GLN A 39 5.77 -1.54 -5.53
C GLN A 39 6.38 -2.21 -6.76
N PRO A 40 7.13 -3.32 -6.61
CA PRO A 40 7.32 -4.23 -7.71
C PRO A 40 5.92 -4.74 -8.07
N ALA A 41 5.47 -4.44 -9.28
CA ALA A 41 4.30 -5.11 -9.84
C ALA A 41 4.66 -6.59 -9.94
N VAL A 42 4.20 -7.39 -8.97
CA VAL A 42 4.24 -8.85 -9.09
C VAL A 42 3.24 -9.18 -10.18
N SER A 43 3.76 -9.47 -11.38
CA SER A 43 3.02 -10.02 -12.50
C SER A 43 2.38 -11.34 -12.09
N SER A 44 1.17 -11.29 -11.54
CA SER A 44 0.35 -12.48 -11.30
C SER A 44 -0.33 -12.85 -12.62
N PRO A 45 -0.32 -14.13 -13.03
CA PRO A 45 -0.95 -14.56 -14.28
C PRO A 45 -2.44 -14.23 -14.25
N ALA A 46 -2.94 -13.75 -15.39
CA ALA A 46 -4.31 -13.30 -15.60
C ALA A 46 -5.34 -14.40 -15.29
N GLY A 47 -5.79 -14.44 -14.04
CA GLY A 47 -7.10 -14.92 -13.63
C GLY A 47 -7.82 -13.73 -13.00
N TYR A 48 -9.13 -13.60 -13.22
CA TYR A 48 -10.02 -12.70 -12.47
C TYR A 48 -10.12 -13.20 -11.02
N GLU A 49 -9.00 -13.22 -10.31
CA GLU A 49 -8.95 -13.51 -8.89
C GLU A 49 -9.36 -12.22 -8.18
N SER A 50 -10.44 -12.29 -7.41
CA SER A 50 -10.87 -11.20 -6.56
C SER A 50 -9.68 -10.71 -5.74
N PRO A 51 -9.43 -9.39 -5.61
CA PRO A 51 -8.33 -8.87 -4.78
C PRO A 51 -8.35 -9.39 -3.33
N TRP A 52 -9.52 -9.88 -2.90
CA TRP A 52 -9.82 -10.45 -1.59
C TRP A 52 -9.54 -11.94 -1.44
N ASP A 53 -9.39 -12.71 -2.52
CA ASP A 53 -9.17 -14.17 -2.46
C ASP A 53 -7.71 -14.55 -2.20
N LYS A 54 -6.83 -13.55 -2.13
CA LYS A 54 -5.42 -13.76 -1.83
C LYS A 54 -5.24 -14.11 -0.34
N PRO A 55 -4.41 -15.11 -0.01
CA PRO A 55 -4.16 -15.50 1.39
C PRO A 55 -3.48 -14.39 2.19
N LEU A 56 -2.74 -13.50 1.51
CA LEU A 56 -2.10 -12.32 2.06
C LEU A 56 -2.66 -11.07 1.39
N LEU A 57 -3.16 -10.15 2.20
CA LEU A 57 -3.72 -8.88 1.81
C LEU A 57 -2.72 -7.75 2.11
N THR A 58 -2.62 -6.79 1.22
CA THR A 58 -1.95 -5.50 1.51
C THR A 58 -2.82 -4.69 2.48
N ILE A 59 -2.31 -3.58 3.00
CA ILE A 59 -3.09 -2.73 3.93
C ILE A 59 -4.35 -2.15 3.26
N ASP A 60 -4.21 -1.70 2.01
CA ASP A 60 -5.33 -1.21 1.20
C ASP A 60 -6.36 -2.32 0.97
N ALA A 61 -5.87 -3.52 0.66
CA ALA A 61 -6.76 -4.64 0.46
C ALA A 61 -7.45 -5.08 1.78
N ALA A 62 -6.73 -5.15 2.89
CA ALA A 62 -7.33 -5.46 4.18
C ALA A 62 -8.39 -4.41 4.57
N ALA A 63 -8.16 -3.13 4.27
CA ALA A 63 -9.11 -2.06 4.54
C ALA A 63 -10.39 -2.20 3.72
N GLY A 64 -10.25 -2.46 2.41
CA GLY A 64 -11.40 -2.71 1.55
C GLY A 64 -12.16 -3.99 1.90
N TYR A 65 -11.46 -5.05 2.33
CA TYR A 65 -12.09 -6.27 2.83
C TYR A 65 -12.93 -6.02 4.09
N LEU A 66 -12.43 -5.18 5.00
CA LEU A 66 -13.15 -4.77 6.21
C LEU A 66 -14.24 -3.71 5.97
N GLY A 67 -14.30 -3.12 4.77
CA GLY A 67 -15.21 -2.02 4.46
C GLY A 67 -14.91 -0.72 5.19
N ILE A 68 -13.65 -0.50 5.59
CA ILE A 68 -13.21 0.72 6.30
C ILE A 68 -12.18 1.50 5.47
N PRO A 69 -12.05 2.82 5.65
CA PRO A 69 -11.01 3.59 4.98
C PRO A 69 -9.61 3.15 5.43
N GLN A 70 -8.67 3.09 4.48
CA GLN A 70 -7.28 2.68 4.72
C GLN A 70 -6.64 3.41 5.91
N GLY A 71 -6.80 4.74 5.98
CA GLY A 71 -6.23 5.54 7.07
C GLY A 71 -6.81 5.18 8.46
N GLN A 72 -8.01 4.59 8.52
CA GLN A 72 -8.56 4.06 9.77
C GLN A 72 -7.94 2.71 10.13
N LEU A 73 -7.72 1.83 9.15
CA LEU A 73 -7.00 0.57 9.39
C LEU A 73 -5.55 0.82 9.85
N GLU A 74 -4.87 1.82 9.27
CA GLU A 74 -3.53 2.22 9.70
C GLU A 74 -3.50 2.74 11.15
N LYS A 75 -4.53 3.49 11.56
CA LYS A 75 -4.70 3.92 12.96
C LYS A 75 -4.98 2.75 13.90
N ILE A 76 -5.75 1.76 13.46
CA ILE A 76 -5.99 0.53 14.24
C ILE A 76 -4.69 -0.25 14.36
N LEU A 77 -3.96 -0.42 13.27
CA LEU A 77 -2.69 -1.15 13.24
C LEU A 77 -1.64 -0.50 14.14
N SER A 78 -1.57 0.84 14.18
CA SER A 78 -0.65 1.54 15.08
C SER A 78 -1.06 1.38 16.54
N ALA A 79 -2.36 1.45 16.85
CA ALA A 79 -2.89 1.18 18.19
C ALA A 79 -2.55 -0.24 18.68
N GLU A 80 -2.76 -1.23 17.81
CA GLU A 80 -2.52 -2.65 18.07
C GLU A 80 -1.03 -2.98 18.22
N ARG A 81 -0.17 -2.32 17.42
CA ARG A 81 1.29 -2.42 17.57
C ARG A 81 1.74 -1.84 18.91
N ALA A 82 1.21 -0.68 19.30
CA ALA A 82 1.52 -0.05 20.59
C ALA A 82 1.05 -0.94 21.76
N LEU A 83 -0.15 -1.54 21.65
CA LEU A 83 -0.66 -2.48 22.63
C LEU A 83 0.28 -3.69 22.79
N ARG A 84 0.67 -4.31 21.68
CA ARG A 84 1.57 -5.47 21.67
C ARG A 84 2.91 -5.18 22.35
N MET A 85 3.50 -4.02 22.06
CA MET A 85 4.78 -3.62 22.65
C MET A 85 4.66 -3.32 24.15
N ASN A 86 3.57 -2.69 24.58
CA ASN A 86 3.45 -2.20 25.95
C ASN A 86 2.89 -3.25 26.92
N SER A 87 1.99 -4.11 26.46
CA SER A 87 1.26 -5.06 27.30
C SER A 87 1.59 -6.53 27.04
N GLY A 88 2.41 -6.82 26.00
CA GLY A 88 2.69 -8.20 25.59
C GLY A 88 1.46 -8.95 25.08
N VAL A 89 0.35 -8.26 24.80
CA VAL A 89 -0.89 -8.88 24.33
C VAL A 89 -0.65 -9.57 22.99
N THR A 90 -0.89 -10.87 22.98
CA THR A 90 -0.77 -11.75 21.81
C THR A 90 -1.93 -11.58 20.85
N ASN A 91 -3.04 -11.00 21.32
CA ASN A 91 -4.28 -10.89 20.56
C ASN A 91 -4.42 -9.62 19.71
N ALA A 92 -3.27 -9.06 19.32
CA ALA A 92 -3.20 -7.86 18.51
C ALA A 92 -3.40 -8.18 17.03
N LEU A 93 -3.76 -7.18 16.22
CA LEU A 93 -4.01 -7.36 14.78
C LEU A 93 -2.80 -8.07 14.11
N PRO A 94 -3.00 -9.24 13.51
CA PRO A 94 -1.91 -10.05 12.96
C PRO A 94 -1.40 -9.42 11.66
N TYR A 95 -0.08 -9.25 11.56
CA TYR A 95 0.57 -8.78 10.35
C TYR A 95 1.96 -9.40 10.23
N ILE A 96 2.43 -9.52 9.00
CA ILE A 96 3.81 -9.86 8.66
C ILE A 96 4.44 -8.69 7.91
N VAL A 97 5.76 -8.57 7.99
CA VAL A 97 6.52 -7.56 7.23
C VAL A 97 7.43 -8.30 6.27
N VAL A 98 7.25 -8.09 4.98
CA VAL A 98 8.07 -8.66 3.92
C VAL A 98 8.68 -7.49 3.15
N GLU A 99 10.01 -7.37 3.19
CA GLU A 99 10.75 -6.28 2.53
C GLU A 99 10.24 -4.87 2.90
N GLY A 100 9.91 -4.66 4.18
CA GLY A 100 9.38 -3.39 4.67
C GLY A 100 7.91 -3.12 4.36
N ARG A 101 7.21 -4.03 3.67
CA ARG A 101 5.78 -3.94 3.38
C ARG A 101 4.97 -4.78 4.35
N ILE A 102 3.85 -4.23 4.80
CA ILE A 102 2.93 -4.89 5.71
C ILE A 102 1.94 -5.73 4.91
N TYR A 103 1.85 -7.00 5.26
CA TYR A 103 0.84 -7.93 4.76
C TYR A 103 0.05 -8.51 5.92
N ILE A 104 -1.23 -8.75 5.68
CA ILE A 104 -2.18 -9.26 6.66
C ILE A 104 -2.76 -10.55 6.09
N SER A 105 -2.71 -11.64 6.85
CA SER A 105 -3.36 -12.88 6.43
C SER A 105 -4.87 -12.74 6.54
N LYS A 106 -5.61 -13.08 5.48
CA LYS A 106 -7.09 -13.02 5.48
C LYS A 106 -7.69 -13.84 6.61
N ALA A 107 -7.27 -15.09 6.77
CA ALA A 107 -7.77 -15.98 7.81
C ALA A 107 -7.49 -15.46 9.23
N ALA A 108 -6.30 -14.87 9.43
CA ALA A 108 -5.96 -14.28 10.72
C ALA A 108 -6.73 -12.98 10.98
N LEU A 109 -7.02 -12.20 9.92
CA LEU A 109 -7.85 -11.01 9.98
C LEU A 109 -9.29 -11.35 10.37
N ASP A 110 -9.87 -12.40 9.77
CA ASP A 110 -11.22 -12.90 10.10
C ASP A 110 -11.32 -13.28 11.59
N ASN A 111 -10.33 -14.00 12.12
CA ASN A 111 -10.27 -14.35 13.55
C ASN A 111 -10.13 -13.10 14.43
N TRP A 112 -9.24 -12.17 14.06
CA TRP A 112 -9.07 -10.93 14.82
C TRP A 112 -10.34 -10.09 14.85
N VAL A 113 -11.10 -9.99 13.74
CA VAL A 113 -12.37 -9.26 13.71
C VAL A 113 -13.36 -9.85 14.70
N LEU A 114 -13.47 -11.18 14.75
CA LEU A 114 -14.35 -11.87 15.68
C LEU A 114 -13.96 -11.56 17.13
N GLU A 115 -12.69 -11.72 17.47
CA GLU A 115 -12.18 -11.51 18.83
C GLU A 115 -12.25 -10.03 19.27
N ALA A 116 -11.90 -9.10 18.37
CA ALA A 116 -11.99 -7.67 18.63
C ALA A 116 -13.45 -7.24 18.87
N SER A 117 -14.38 -7.84 18.14
CA SER A 117 -15.82 -7.61 18.29
C SER A 117 -16.35 -8.20 19.60
N MET A 118 -15.95 -9.43 19.95
CA MET A 118 -16.33 -10.07 21.22
C MET A 118 -15.77 -9.35 22.44
N ALA A 119 -14.55 -8.80 22.33
CA ALA A 119 -13.92 -8.02 23.38
C ALA A 119 -14.46 -6.58 23.47
N GLY A 120 -15.33 -6.14 22.55
CA GLY A 120 -15.88 -4.78 22.55
C GLY A 120 -14.82 -3.70 22.33
N ARG A 121 -13.75 -3.98 21.57
CA ARG A 121 -12.62 -3.05 21.40
C ARG A 121 -13.08 -1.77 20.73
N THR A 122 -12.88 -0.63 21.41
CA THR A 122 -13.16 0.69 20.84
C THR A 122 -11.87 1.39 20.48
N TYR A 123 -11.74 1.81 19.21
CA TYR A 123 -10.57 2.55 18.72
C TYR A 123 -10.93 4.02 18.56
N VAL A 124 -10.35 4.88 19.39
CA VAL A 124 -10.52 6.34 19.31
C VAL A 124 -9.17 6.97 19.01
N ASN A 125 -9.04 7.64 17.86
CA ASN A 125 -7.81 8.31 17.44
C ASN A 125 -6.53 7.43 17.53
N GLY A 126 -6.62 6.16 17.16
CA GLY A 126 -5.47 5.24 17.21
C GLY A 126 -5.06 4.82 18.63
N LYS A 127 -5.98 4.93 19.59
CA LYS A 127 -5.84 4.34 20.93
C LYS A 127 -7.00 3.40 21.19
N ILE A 128 -6.71 2.30 21.87
CA ILE A 128 -7.74 1.39 22.38
C ILE A 128 -8.26 2.01 23.68
N VAL A 129 -9.56 2.27 23.72
CA VAL A 129 -10.27 2.81 24.88
C VAL A 129 -11.18 1.69 25.35
N ASN A 130 -10.89 1.13 26.51
CA ASN A 130 -11.76 0.18 27.20
C ASN A 130 -12.14 0.80 28.54
#